data_AF-A0A9P3L8E4-F1
#
_entry.id   AF-A0A9P3L8E4-F1
#
_cell.length_a   1.000
_cell.length_b   1.000
_cell.length_c   1.000
_cell.angle_alpha   90.00
_cell.angle_beta   90.00
_cell.angle_gamma   90.00
#
_symmetry.space_group_name_H-M   'P 1'
#
loop_
_entity.id
_entity.type
_entity.pdbx_description
1 polymer ?
#
loop_
_entity_poly.entity_id
_entity_poly.type
_entity_poly.pdbx_seq_one_letter_code
_entity_poly.pdbx_strand_id
1 'polypeptide(L)'
;MYNGIGLTTPRGSGTNGYVVRNMSVLRSHQTAAERAAAWDVAPPKHREPDAEILEHERKRKVEVKCLELQLELEDKGLDEEKIEEEVDALRQKLLANLSSMAPDIRSLKPSDRHGIAAAKKEELSKMARALGTRSDYTEGEAFDREKQEELKMRRMAEREERERQREEERAKMQEQKEKWEADRKERDRLRRREEDRRRKERDEEMSRRERGMPPPPVPGGRDRDRDYDRDRPTVVALSHSSAGPSPPTSLQVSFAAASRAPTLQLAFAVTSTLPPLRLRRASVARRTWRVALTAPSPPEAC
;
A
#
# COMPACT_ATOMS: atom_id res chain seq x y z
N MET A 1 -42.01 6.83 -46.39
CA MET A 1 -41.00 7.91 -46.48
C MET A 1 -39.76 7.50 -45.71
N TYR A 2 -38.60 7.51 -46.35
CA TYR A 2 -37.32 7.21 -45.71
C TYR A 2 -36.55 8.53 -45.53
N ASN A 3 -36.15 8.86 -44.31
CA ASN A 3 -35.46 10.12 -43.96
C ASN A 3 -36.17 11.41 -44.42
N GLY A 4 -37.51 11.41 -44.48
CA GLY A 4 -38.29 12.57 -44.93
C GLY A 4 -38.19 12.90 -46.43
N ILE A 5 -37.57 12.02 -47.23
CA ILE A 5 -37.36 12.23 -48.67
C ILE A 5 -38.26 11.25 -49.46
N GLY A 6 -38.83 11.73 -50.58
CA GLY A 6 -39.65 10.95 -51.50
C GLY A 6 -41.16 11.13 -51.31
N LEU A 7 -41.95 10.29 -51.98
CA LEU A 7 -43.41 10.30 -51.90
C LEU A 7 -43.89 9.44 -50.72
N THR A 8 -45.01 9.85 -50.10
CA THR A 8 -45.70 9.05 -49.07
C THR A 8 -46.27 7.77 -49.66
N THR A 9 -46.92 7.88 -50.83
CA THR A 9 -47.37 6.77 -51.67
C THR A 9 -47.10 7.10 -53.14
N PRO A 10 -46.69 6.12 -53.97
CA PRO A 10 -46.51 6.32 -55.41
C PRO A 10 -47.84 6.28 -56.20
N ARG A 11 -48.96 5.98 -55.52
CA ARG A 11 -50.28 5.90 -56.13
C ARG A 11 -50.81 7.33 -56.35
N GLY A 12 -51.14 7.66 -57.60
CA GLY A 12 -51.62 9.00 -57.99
C GLY A 12 -50.51 9.97 -58.41
N SER A 13 -49.22 9.63 -58.25
CA SER A 13 -48.11 10.46 -58.72
C SER A 13 -47.71 10.18 -60.18
N GLY A 14 -48.23 9.12 -60.79
CA GLY A 14 -47.89 8.71 -62.15
C GLY A 14 -46.43 8.22 -62.32
N THR A 15 -45.73 7.90 -61.23
CA THR A 15 -44.34 7.43 -61.23
C THR A 15 -44.18 6.16 -60.39
N ASN A 16 -43.07 5.43 -60.60
CA ASN A 16 -42.77 4.19 -59.86
C ASN A 16 -42.36 4.42 -58.39
N GLY A 17 -42.27 5.68 -57.94
CA GLY A 17 -41.83 6.03 -56.58
C GLY A 17 -40.34 5.78 -56.29
N TYR A 18 -39.52 5.52 -57.31
CA TYR A 18 -38.09 5.29 -57.16
C TYR A 18 -37.34 6.60 -56.92
N VAL A 19 -36.64 6.70 -55.80
CA VAL A 19 -35.92 7.91 -55.37
C VAL A 19 -34.42 7.62 -55.40
N VAL A 20 -33.67 8.40 -56.19
CA VAL A 20 -32.20 8.31 -56.27
C VAL A 20 -31.59 9.51 -55.55
N ARG A 21 -30.53 9.29 -54.77
CA ARG A 21 -29.78 10.40 -54.18
C ARG A 21 -29.11 11.23 -55.29
N ASN A 22 -29.17 12.55 -55.19
CA ASN A 22 -28.48 13.40 -56.15
C ASN A 22 -26.95 13.29 -55.97
N MET A 23 -26.20 12.90 -57.00
CA MET A 23 -24.74 12.80 -56.97
C MET A 23 -24.04 14.17 -57.03
N SER A 24 -24.68 15.17 -57.64
CA SER A 24 -24.09 16.48 -57.89
C SER A 24 -24.40 17.52 -56.81
N VAL A 25 -25.19 17.15 -55.79
CA VAL A 25 -25.42 18.02 -54.63
C VAL A 25 -24.12 18.13 -53.85
N LEU A 26 -23.55 19.34 -53.86
CA LEU A 26 -22.46 19.70 -52.96
C LEU A 26 -22.98 19.63 -51.52
N ARG A 27 -22.25 18.92 -50.66
CA ARG A 27 -22.54 18.95 -49.22
C ARG A 27 -22.40 20.39 -48.76
N SER A 28 -23.43 20.95 -48.12
CA SER A 28 -23.32 22.24 -47.47
C SER A 28 -22.19 22.16 -46.45
N HIS A 29 -21.06 22.78 -46.77
CA HIS A 29 -19.98 22.90 -45.81
C HIS A 29 -20.49 23.77 -44.67
N GLN A 30 -20.19 23.41 -43.42
CA GLN A 30 -20.56 24.25 -42.29
C GLN A 30 -20.14 25.69 -42.57
N THR A 31 -21.09 26.62 -42.42
CA THR A 31 -20.84 28.03 -42.71
C THR A 31 -19.73 28.56 -41.79
N ALA A 32 -19.05 29.65 -42.17
CA ALA A 32 -18.04 30.24 -41.31
C ALA A 32 -18.60 30.61 -39.92
N ALA A 33 -19.87 31.03 -39.86
CA ALA A 33 -20.60 31.30 -38.64
C ALA A 33 -20.86 30.03 -37.80
N GLU A 34 -21.30 28.92 -38.42
CA GLU A 34 -21.49 27.64 -37.72
C GLU A 34 -20.17 27.10 -37.16
N ARG A 35 -19.07 27.25 -37.91
CA ARG A 35 -17.74 26.86 -37.44
C ARG A 35 -17.28 27.71 -36.27
N ALA A 36 -17.51 29.03 -36.30
CA ALA A 36 -17.17 29.92 -35.18
C ALA A 36 -18.02 29.58 -33.94
N ALA A 37 -19.32 29.37 -34.12
CA ALA A 37 -20.23 29.00 -33.03
C ALA A 37 -19.85 27.68 -32.36
N ALA A 38 -19.25 26.73 -33.10
CA ALA A 38 -18.75 25.47 -32.53
C ALA A 38 -17.63 25.66 -31.49
N TRP A 39 -16.84 26.74 -31.59
CA TRP A 39 -15.80 27.08 -30.62
C TRP A 39 -16.36 27.84 -29.41
N ASP A 40 -17.49 28.52 -29.56
CA ASP A 40 -18.22 29.17 -28.46
C ASP A 40 -19.07 28.19 -27.64
N VAL A 41 -19.18 26.93 -28.07
CA VAL A 41 -19.83 25.89 -27.27
C VAL A 41 -18.97 25.59 -26.05
N ALA A 42 -19.51 25.91 -24.88
CA ALA A 42 -18.86 25.61 -23.61
C ALA A 42 -18.45 24.12 -23.57
N PRO A 43 -17.23 23.80 -23.09
CA PRO A 43 -16.76 22.42 -23.03
C PRO A 43 -17.75 21.57 -22.24
N PRO A 44 -17.97 20.30 -22.65
CA PRO A 44 -18.91 19.42 -21.98
C PRO A 44 -18.53 19.32 -20.50
N LYS A 45 -19.42 19.81 -19.63
CA LYS A 45 -19.19 19.82 -18.18
C LYS A 45 -19.07 18.38 -17.70
N HIS A 46 -17.87 17.99 -17.29
CA HIS A 46 -17.64 16.74 -16.56
C HIS A 46 -18.35 16.86 -15.22
N ARG A 47 -19.41 16.09 -15.01
CA ARG A 47 -20.09 16.03 -13.72
C ARG A 47 -19.24 15.19 -12.77
N GLU A 48 -18.92 15.77 -11.62
CA GLU A 48 -18.25 15.03 -10.56
C GLU A 48 -19.18 13.92 -10.02
N PRO A 49 -18.61 12.83 -9.49
CA PRO A 49 -19.41 11.80 -8.83
C PRO A 49 -20.00 12.33 -7.52
N ASP A 50 -21.32 12.27 -7.39
CA ASP A 50 -22.04 12.68 -6.17
C ASP A 50 -21.90 11.60 -5.08
N ALA A 51 -21.43 12.00 -3.90
CA ALA A 51 -21.19 11.08 -2.79
C ALA A 51 -22.49 10.43 -2.28
N GLU A 52 -23.59 11.19 -2.22
CA GLU A 52 -24.90 10.71 -1.77
C GLU A 52 -25.42 9.56 -2.65
N ILE A 53 -25.25 9.66 -3.97
CA ILE A 53 -25.66 8.62 -4.91
C ILE A 53 -24.80 7.35 -4.72
N LEU A 54 -23.50 7.51 -4.52
CA LEU A 54 -22.61 6.37 -4.26
C LEU A 54 -22.95 5.67 -2.93
N GLU A 55 -23.27 6.43 -1.88
CA GLU A 55 -23.71 5.89 -0.60
C GLU A 55 -25.05 5.17 -0.73
N HIS A 56 -25.98 5.73 -1.50
CA HIS A 56 -27.27 5.11 -1.75
C HIS A 56 -27.12 3.79 -2.52
N GLU A 57 -26.26 3.74 -3.53
CA GLU A 57 -25.94 2.50 -4.24
C GLU A 57 -25.28 1.45 -3.33
N ARG A 58 -24.44 1.87 -2.36
CA ARG A 58 -23.90 0.94 -1.34
C ARG A 58 -24.99 0.38 -0.43
N LYS A 59 -25.91 1.22 0.06
CA LYS A 59 -27.07 0.78 0.88
C LYS A 59 -28.00 -0.13 0.09
N ARG A 60 -28.28 0.21 -1.17
CA ARG A 60 -29.08 -0.64 -2.07
C ARG A 60 -28.48 -2.03 -2.24
N LYS A 61 -27.15 -2.15 -2.34
CA LYS A 61 -26.48 -3.46 -2.40
C LYS A 61 -26.62 -4.27 -1.11
N VAL A 62 -26.77 -3.62 0.04
CA VAL A 62 -27.08 -4.31 1.30
C VAL A 62 -28.49 -4.89 1.23
N GLU A 63 -29.48 -4.07 0.88
CA GLU A 63 -30.88 -4.53 0.77
C GLU A 63 -31.07 -5.62 -0.29
N VAL A 64 -30.36 -5.55 -1.42
CA VAL A 64 -30.39 -6.62 -2.42
C VAL A 64 -29.91 -7.94 -1.84
N LYS A 65 -28.82 -7.96 -1.05
CA LYS A 65 -28.33 -9.17 -0.40
C LYS A 65 -29.27 -9.68 0.69
N CYS A 66 -29.94 -8.78 1.41
CA CYS A 66 -30.98 -9.13 2.37
C CYS A 66 -32.15 -9.83 1.68
N LEU A 67 -32.60 -9.31 0.54
CA LEU A 67 -33.66 -9.91 -0.28
C LEU A 67 -33.24 -11.25 -0.88
N GLU A 68 -32.01 -11.38 -1.35
CA GLU A 68 -31.46 -12.66 -1.82
C GLU A 68 -31.49 -13.72 -0.70
N LEU A 69 -31.05 -13.37 0.51
CA LEU A 69 -31.11 -14.28 1.66
C LEU A 69 -32.56 -14.65 2.01
N GLN A 70 -33.47 -13.67 2.02
CA GLN A 70 -34.87 -13.90 2.31
C GLN A 70 -35.47 -14.92 1.33
N LEU A 71 -35.30 -14.73 0.03
CA LEU A 71 -35.76 -15.66 -1.00
C LEU A 71 -35.16 -17.07 -0.82
N GLU A 72 -33.87 -17.15 -0.49
CA GLU A 72 -33.22 -18.44 -0.24
C GLU A 72 -33.77 -19.19 0.99
N LEU A 73 -34.22 -18.47 2.02
CA LEU A 73 -34.78 -19.08 3.24
C LEU A 73 -36.26 -19.44 3.06
N GLU A 74 -37.01 -18.63 2.30
CA GLU A 74 -38.38 -18.92 1.86
C GLU A 74 -38.41 -20.18 0.98
N ASP A 75 -37.50 -20.31 0.01
CA ASP A 75 -37.37 -21.52 -0.83
C ASP A 75 -37.03 -22.78 -0.02
N LYS A 76 -36.38 -22.61 1.14
CA LYS A 76 -36.08 -23.71 2.09
C LYS A 76 -37.26 -24.04 3.01
N GLY A 77 -38.32 -23.23 3.01
CA GLY A 77 -39.52 -23.42 3.82
C GLY A 77 -39.31 -23.18 5.32
N LEU A 78 -38.45 -22.23 5.69
CA LEU A 78 -38.27 -21.82 7.09
C LEU A 78 -39.44 -20.95 7.59
N ASP A 79 -39.62 -20.90 8.91
CA ASP A 79 -40.64 -20.05 9.55
C ASP A 79 -40.32 -18.56 9.33
N GLU A 80 -41.35 -17.75 9.05
CA GLU A 80 -41.23 -16.31 8.78
C GLU A 80 -40.46 -15.54 9.86
N GLU A 81 -40.72 -15.83 11.15
CA GLU A 81 -40.02 -15.18 12.28
C GLU A 81 -38.50 -15.42 12.25
N LYS A 82 -38.06 -16.63 11.89
CA LYS A 82 -36.63 -16.96 11.81
C LYS A 82 -35.96 -16.31 10.59
N ILE A 83 -36.72 -16.18 9.50
CA ILE A 83 -36.25 -15.50 8.28
C ILE A 83 -35.96 -14.03 8.60
N GLU A 84 -36.86 -13.34 9.29
CA GLU A 84 -36.68 -11.95 9.69
C GLU A 84 -35.45 -11.77 10.59
N GLU A 85 -35.29 -12.62 11.62
CA GLU A 85 -34.12 -12.58 12.52
C GLU A 85 -32.79 -12.75 11.77
N GLU A 86 -32.72 -13.72 10.84
CA GLU A 86 -31.50 -13.97 10.05
C GLU A 86 -31.20 -12.81 9.07
N VAL A 87 -32.23 -12.28 8.42
CA VAL A 87 -32.11 -11.14 7.50
C VAL A 87 -31.68 -9.87 8.23
N ASP A 88 -32.25 -9.59 9.41
CA ASP A 88 -31.87 -8.43 10.22
C ASP A 88 -30.46 -8.55 10.78
N ALA A 89 -30.06 -9.74 11.22
CA ALA A 89 -28.68 -10.00 11.62
C ALA A 89 -27.71 -9.79 10.45
N LEU A 90 -28.07 -10.18 9.22
CA LEU A 90 -27.28 -9.92 8.02
C LEU A 90 -27.24 -8.42 7.68
N ARG A 91 -28.38 -7.73 7.75
CA ARG A 91 -28.50 -6.28 7.51
C ARG A 91 -27.56 -5.52 8.44
N GLN A 92 -27.61 -5.76 9.74
CA GLN A 92 -26.72 -5.11 10.72
C GLN A 92 -25.23 -5.39 10.43
N LYS A 93 -24.87 -6.64 10.11
CA LYS A 93 -23.49 -7.01 9.77
C LYS A 93 -22.99 -6.29 8.51
N LEU A 94 -23.82 -6.17 7.48
CA LEU A 94 -23.43 -5.49 6.24
C LEU A 94 -23.39 -3.98 6.40
N LEU A 95 -24.32 -3.40 7.16
CA LEU A 95 -24.30 -1.98 7.52
C LEU A 95 -23.02 -1.59 8.28
N ALA A 96 -22.61 -2.43 9.25
CA ALA A 96 -21.35 -2.24 9.97
C ALA A 96 -20.12 -2.32 9.05
N ASN A 97 -20.21 -3.08 7.95
CA ASN A 97 -19.12 -3.30 6.99
C ASN A 97 -19.26 -2.46 5.70
N LEU A 98 -20.10 -1.42 5.67
CA LEU A 98 -20.36 -0.60 4.47
C LEU A 98 -19.09 -0.02 3.83
N SER A 99 -18.13 0.40 4.67
CA SER A 99 -16.84 0.94 4.22
C SER A 99 -16.03 -0.07 3.39
N SER A 100 -16.13 -1.35 3.72
CA SER A 100 -15.42 -2.44 3.03
C SER A 100 -16.11 -2.87 1.73
N MET A 101 -17.40 -2.56 1.56
CA MET A 101 -18.19 -2.85 0.37
C MET A 101 -17.96 -1.81 -0.74
N ALA A 102 -16.68 -1.62 -1.11
CA ALA A 102 -16.33 -0.84 -2.29
C ALA A 102 -16.91 -1.53 -3.55
N PRO A 103 -17.47 -0.76 -4.51
CA PRO A 103 -17.93 -1.33 -5.77
C PRO A 103 -16.75 -1.90 -6.56
N ASP A 104 -16.88 -3.14 -7.05
CA ASP A 104 -15.92 -3.68 -8.01
C ASP A 104 -16.08 -2.94 -9.35
N ILE A 105 -15.00 -2.32 -9.81
CA ILE A 105 -14.95 -1.49 -11.03
C ILE A 105 -15.39 -2.31 -12.26
N ARG A 106 -15.12 -3.62 -12.26
CA ARG A 106 -15.46 -4.52 -13.38
C ARG A 106 -16.93 -4.91 -13.43
N SER A 107 -17.64 -4.85 -12.31
CA SER A 107 -19.06 -5.24 -12.23
C SER A 107 -20.01 -4.05 -12.36
N LEU A 108 -19.50 -2.85 -12.67
CA LEU A 108 -20.33 -1.66 -12.81
C LEU A 108 -21.22 -1.77 -14.04
N LYS A 109 -22.52 -1.49 -13.87
CA LYS A 109 -23.48 -1.47 -14.96
C LYS A 109 -23.26 -0.21 -15.80
N PRO A 110 -23.48 -0.24 -17.13
CA PRO A 110 -23.39 0.96 -17.98
C PRO A 110 -24.31 2.11 -17.54
N SER A 111 -25.39 1.80 -16.82
CA SER A 111 -26.33 2.78 -16.26
C SER A 111 -25.81 3.49 -15.01
N ASP A 112 -24.80 2.96 -14.33
CA ASP A 112 -24.21 3.56 -13.12
C ASP A 112 -23.22 4.67 -13.50
N ARG A 113 -23.77 5.83 -13.89
CA ARG A 113 -22.97 6.96 -14.36
C ARG A 113 -22.03 7.51 -13.28
N HIS A 114 -22.47 7.52 -12.02
CA HIS A 114 -21.68 8.05 -10.90
C HIS A 114 -20.60 7.06 -10.45
N GLY A 115 -20.90 5.76 -10.39
CA GLY A 115 -19.92 4.71 -10.14
C GLY A 115 -18.84 4.68 -11.22
N ILE A 116 -19.22 4.76 -12.50
CA ILE A 116 -18.25 4.84 -13.62
C ILE A 116 -17.40 6.11 -13.53
N ALA A 117 -18.01 7.25 -13.17
CA ALA A 117 -17.27 8.50 -13.01
C ALA A 117 -16.25 8.43 -11.86
N ALA A 118 -16.64 7.87 -10.71
CA ALA A 118 -15.75 7.67 -9.57
C ALA A 118 -14.60 6.72 -9.92
N ALA A 119 -14.89 5.58 -10.54
CA ALA A 119 -13.87 4.63 -10.99
C ALA A 119 -12.89 5.27 -11.98
N LYS A 120 -13.39 6.04 -12.96
CA LYS A 120 -12.52 6.78 -13.89
C LYS A 120 -11.68 7.85 -13.21
N LYS A 121 -12.23 8.56 -12.21
CA LYS A 121 -11.47 9.55 -11.43
C LYS A 121 -10.32 8.88 -10.69
N GLU A 122 -10.55 7.71 -10.09
CA GLU A 122 -9.51 6.92 -9.44
C GLU A 122 -8.47 6.38 -10.43
N GLU A 123 -8.91 5.83 -11.58
CA GLU A 123 -8.02 5.37 -12.65
C GLU A 123 -7.13 6.49 -13.18
N LEU A 124 -7.71 7.66 -13.45
CA LEU A 124 -6.96 8.86 -13.88
C LEU A 124 -5.99 9.33 -12.80
N SER A 125 -6.40 9.32 -11.52
CA SER A 125 -5.50 9.67 -10.42
C SER A 125 -4.30 8.71 -10.30
N LYS A 126 -4.54 7.42 -10.56
CA LYS A 126 -3.51 6.38 -10.56
C LYS A 126 -2.58 6.54 -11.77
N MET A 127 -3.14 6.84 -12.94
CA MET A 127 -2.38 7.13 -14.15
C MET A 127 -1.54 8.40 -13.98
N ALA A 128 -2.10 9.46 -13.41
CA ALA A 128 -1.40 10.71 -13.07
C ALA A 128 -0.17 10.44 -12.18
N ARG A 129 -0.37 9.68 -11.09
CA ARG A 129 0.73 9.25 -10.21
C ARG A 129 1.79 8.45 -10.94
N ALA A 130 1.38 7.53 -11.83
CA ALA A 130 2.30 6.72 -12.63
C ALA A 130 3.11 7.56 -13.64
N LEU A 131 2.50 8.61 -14.21
CA LEU A 131 3.18 9.58 -15.08
C LEU A 131 4.00 10.62 -14.31
N GLY A 132 3.98 10.58 -12.96
CA GLY A 132 4.72 11.51 -12.12
C GLY A 132 4.11 12.91 -12.07
N THR A 133 2.84 13.07 -12.44
CA THR A 133 2.14 14.36 -12.26
C THR A 133 1.76 14.53 -10.80
N ARG A 134 1.84 15.79 -10.32
CA ARG A 134 1.48 16.14 -8.94
C ARG A 134 -0.03 16.16 -8.81
N SER A 135 -0.56 15.80 -7.63
CA SER A 135 -2.00 15.88 -7.32
C SER A 135 -2.54 17.31 -7.42
N ASP A 136 -1.68 18.28 -7.13
CA ASP A 136 -2.05 19.70 -7.01
C ASP A 136 -1.83 20.45 -8.32
N TYR A 137 -1.54 19.73 -9.42
CA TYR A 137 -1.31 20.31 -10.73
C TYR A 137 -2.63 20.84 -11.29
N THR A 138 -2.71 22.15 -11.54
CA THR A 138 -3.82 22.74 -12.28
C THR A 138 -3.39 23.12 -13.70
N GLU A 139 -4.31 22.97 -14.65
CA GLU A 139 -4.05 23.30 -16.04
C GLU A 139 -3.84 24.83 -16.18
N GLY A 140 -2.78 25.24 -16.88
CA GLY A 140 -2.44 26.65 -17.09
C GLY A 140 -1.40 27.22 -16.13
N GLU A 141 -1.22 26.65 -14.94
CA GLU A 141 -0.15 27.07 -14.00
C GLU A 141 1.25 26.95 -14.60
N ALA A 142 1.44 26.05 -15.57
CA ALA A 142 2.70 25.90 -16.28
C ALA A 142 3.07 27.14 -17.12
N PHE A 143 2.14 28.03 -17.45
CA PHE A 143 2.42 29.24 -18.25
C PHE A 143 2.49 30.52 -17.39
N ASP A 144 2.02 30.49 -16.14
CA ASP A 144 2.06 31.62 -15.21
C ASP A 144 3.46 31.78 -14.59
N ARG A 145 4.23 32.76 -15.06
CA ARG A 145 5.63 32.97 -14.64
C ARG A 145 5.78 33.21 -13.14
N GLU A 146 4.86 33.99 -12.54
CA GLU A 146 4.87 34.31 -11.10
C GLU A 146 4.64 33.05 -10.26
N LYS A 147 3.64 32.23 -10.61
CA LYS A 147 3.38 30.95 -9.91
C LYS A 147 4.55 29.97 -10.04
N GLN A 148 5.26 29.97 -11.17
CA GLN A 148 6.47 29.17 -11.30
C GLN A 148 7.59 29.63 -10.35
N GLU A 149 7.78 30.94 -10.20
CA GLU A 149 8.78 31.52 -9.30
C GLU A 149 8.43 31.19 -7.83
N GLU A 150 7.16 31.32 -7.43
CA GLU A 150 6.67 30.93 -6.11
C GLU A 150 6.86 29.43 -5.83
N LEU A 151 6.50 28.57 -6.78
CA LEU A 151 6.70 27.12 -6.66
C LEU A 151 8.19 26.75 -6.55
N LYS A 152 9.09 27.48 -7.23
CA LYS A 152 10.54 27.29 -7.09
C LYS A 152 11.02 27.74 -5.70
N MET A 153 10.60 28.90 -5.24
CA MET A 153 10.95 29.40 -3.89
C MET A 153 10.45 28.47 -2.80
N ARG A 154 9.20 27.99 -2.90
CA ARG A 154 8.63 27.00 -1.97
C ARG A 154 9.44 25.69 -1.97
N ARG A 155 9.85 25.19 -3.14
CA ARG A 155 10.71 24.00 -3.24
C ARG A 155 12.10 24.21 -2.63
N MET A 156 12.66 25.41 -2.74
CA MET A 156 13.94 25.75 -2.12
C MET A 156 13.82 25.83 -0.60
N ALA A 157 12.80 26.52 -0.09
CA ALA A 157 12.53 26.63 1.35
C ALA A 157 12.25 25.26 1.99
N GLU A 158 11.45 24.40 1.34
CA GLU A 158 11.17 23.04 1.83
C GLU A 158 12.45 22.18 1.90
N ARG A 159 13.37 22.34 0.94
CA ARG A 159 14.67 21.66 0.97
C ARG A 159 15.55 22.16 2.11
N GLU A 160 15.63 23.48 2.29
CA GLU A 160 16.40 24.10 3.36
C GLU A 160 15.86 23.70 4.74
N GLU A 161 14.54 23.70 4.92
CA GLU A 161 13.91 23.24 6.17
C GLU A 161 14.20 21.75 6.43
N ARG A 162 14.10 20.90 5.39
CA ARG A 162 14.40 19.47 5.52
C ARG A 162 15.88 19.21 5.82
N GLU A 163 16.79 20.01 5.27
CA GLU A 163 18.21 19.95 5.59
C GLU A 163 18.47 20.40 7.02
N ARG A 164 17.86 21.51 7.45
CA ARG A 164 17.92 21.99 8.83
C ARG A 164 17.38 20.96 9.83
N GLN A 165 16.25 20.32 9.55
CA GLN A 165 15.71 19.25 10.38
C GLN A 165 16.67 18.06 10.49
N ARG A 166 17.33 17.69 9.39
CA ARG A 166 18.34 16.62 9.38
C ARG A 166 19.60 17.00 10.16
N GLU A 167 20.02 18.26 10.08
CA GLU A 167 21.16 18.77 10.85
C GLU A 167 20.84 18.80 12.35
N GLU A 168 19.65 19.26 12.73
CA GLU A 168 19.17 19.22 14.12
C GLU A 168 19.07 17.78 14.65
N GLU A 169 18.57 16.83 13.84
CA GLU A 169 18.52 15.41 14.21
C GLU A 169 19.93 14.81 14.35
N ARG A 170 20.86 15.17 13.45
CA ARG A 170 22.27 14.76 13.53
C ARG A 170 22.96 15.33 14.76
N ALA A 171 22.74 16.61 15.07
CA ALA A 171 23.28 17.25 16.26
C ALA A 171 22.74 16.59 17.54
N LYS A 172 21.42 16.35 17.61
CA LYS A 172 20.80 15.61 18.73
C LYS A 172 21.37 14.20 18.87
N MET A 173 21.61 13.50 17.75
CA MET A 173 22.23 12.18 17.77
C MET A 173 23.68 12.23 18.26
N GLN A 174 24.46 13.24 17.85
CA GLN A 174 25.83 13.45 18.32
C GLN A 174 25.86 13.76 19.82
N GLU A 175 25.02 14.66 20.30
CA GLU A 175 24.90 14.96 21.73
C GLU A 175 24.51 13.71 22.55
N GLN A 176 23.59 12.88 22.05
CA GLN A 176 23.24 11.62 22.71
C GLN A 176 24.41 10.64 22.72
N LYS A 177 25.18 10.54 21.64
CA LYS A 177 26.39 9.70 21.58
C LYS A 177 27.45 10.20 22.54
N GLU A 178 27.71 11.50 22.61
CA GLU A 178 28.68 12.09 23.54
C GLU A 178 28.28 11.85 24.99
N LYS A 179 26.99 12.00 25.33
CA LYS A 179 26.47 11.67 26.67
C LYS A 179 26.65 10.18 27.00
N TRP A 180 26.39 9.29 26.05
CA TRP A 180 26.58 7.85 26.23
C TRP A 180 28.06 7.47 26.38
N GLU A 181 28.95 8.07 25.59
CA GLU A 181 30.39 7.86 25.70
C GLU A 181 30.96 8.43 27.01
N ALA A 182 30.44 9.58 27.48
CA ALA A 182 30.80 10.15 28.77
C ALA A 182 30.37 9.25 29.93
N ASP A 183 29.11 8.75 29.94
CA ASP A 183 28.64 7.78 30.95
C ASP A 183 29.48 6.51 30.95
N ARG A 184 29.79 5.98 29.76
CA ARG A 184 30.64 4.79 29.61
C ARG A 184 32.04 5.03 30.17
N LYS A 185 32.66 6.17 29.86
CA LYS A 185 33.99 6.55 30.33
C LYS A 185 34.02 6.78 31.84
N GLU A 186 32.95 7.37 32.40
CA GLU A 186 32.79 7.52 33.85
C GLU A 186 32.66 6.17 34.55
N ARG A 187 31.83 5.27 34.01
CA ARG A 187 31.68 3.89 34.49
C ARG A 187 32.99 3.12 34.47
N ASP A 188 33.75 3.21 33.38
CA ASP A 188 35.08 2.59 33.29
C ASP A 188 36.08 3.20 34.27
N ARG A 189 36.03 4.51 34.50
CA ARG A 189 36.88 5.19 35.50
C ARG A 189 36.54 4.75 36.92
N LEU A 190 35.25 4.58 37.23
CA LEU A 190 34.78 4.09 38.52
C LEU A 190 35.23 2.64 38.74
N ARG A 191 35.09 1.78 37.72
CA ARG A 191 35.55 0.39 37.74
C ARG A 191 37.05 0.29 37.99
N ARG A 192 37.88 1.10 37.30
CA ARG A 192 39.35 1.11 37.54
C ARG A 192 39.70 1.55 38.96
N ARG A 193 39.01 2.57 39.50
CA ARG A 193 39.20 2.99 40.91
C ARG A 193 38.83 1.89 41.90
N GLU A 194 37.77 1.14 41.64
CA GLU A 194 37.35 0.01 42.47
C GLU A 194 38.32 -1.18 42.37
N GLU A 195 38.81 -1.48 41.17
CA GLU A 195 39.84 -2.51 40.94
C GLU A 195 41.16 -2.17 41.65
N ASP A 196 41.60 -0.90 41.58
CA ASP A 196 42.78 -0.41 42.31
C ASP A 196 42.59 -0.47 43.83
N ARG A 197 41.40 -0.12 44.34
CA ARG A 197 41.06 -0.26 45.76
C ARG A 197 41.10 -1.72 46.19
N ARG A 198 40.48 -2.63 45.43
CA ARG A 198 40.51 -4.09 45.70
C ARG A 198 41.92 -4.65 45.61
N ARG A 199 42.74 -4.16 44.68
CA ARG A 199 44.15 -4.54 44.58
C ARG A 199 44.92 -4.13 45.83
N LYS A 200 44.73 -2.89 46.30
CA LYS A 200 45.35 -2.40 47.52
C LYS A 200 44.88 -3.16 48.77
N GLU A 201 43.59 -3.48 48.88
CA GLU A 201 43.05 -4.33 49.94
C GLU A 201 43.66 -5.75 49.90
N ARG A 202 43.84 -6.35 48.70
CA ARG A 202 44.54 -7.63 48.54
C ARG A 202 46.02 -7.55 48.89
N ASP A 203 46.72 -6.49 48.49
CA ASP A 203 48.13 -6.29 48.82
C ASP A 203 48.32 -6.08 50.33
N GLU A 204 47.40 -5.35 50.99
CA GLU A 204 47.37 -5.22 52.45
C GLU A 204 47.01 -6.55 53.15
N GLU A 205 46.08 -7.34 52.61
CA GLU A 205 45.73 -8.66 53.12
C GLU A 205 46.90 -9.65 52.96
N MET A 206 47.58 -9.62 51.81
CA MET A 206 48.80 -10.39 51.55
C MET A 206 49.92 -9.95 52.49
N SER A 207 50.13 -8.65 52.70
CA SER A 207 51.14 -8.15 53.65
C SER A 207 50.82 -8.56 55.10
N ARG A 208 49.53 -8.61 55.47
CA ARG A 208 49.10 -9.14 56.78
C ARG A 208 49.32 -10.65 56.90
N ARG A 209 49.08 -11.42 55.83
CA ARG A 209 49.37 -12.87 55.77
C ARG A 209 50.87 -13.17 55.79
N GLU A 210 51.67 -12.38 55.10
CA GLU A 210 53.12 -12.53 54.97
C GLU A 210 53.86 -12.23 56.29
N ARG A 211 53.30 -11.38 57.17
CA ARG A 211 53.79 -11.22 58.55
C ARG A 211 53.54 -12.42 59.47
N GLY A 212 52.78 -13.43 59.03
CA GLY A 212 52.30 -14.53 59.89
C GLY A 212 52.82 -15.94 59.58
N MET A 213 53.65 -16.15 58.55
CA MET A 213 54.01 -17.52 58.13
C MET A 213 55.48 -17.64 57.69
N PRO A 214 56.24 -18.64 58.20
CA PRO A 214 57.64 -18.82 57.84
C PRO A 214 57.81 -19.40 56.41
N PRO A 215 58.92 -19.07 55.72
CA PRO A 215 59.12 -19.46 54.33
C PRO A 215 59.28 -20.98 54.16
N PRO A 216 58.65 -21.59 53.14
CA PRO A 216 58.88 -22.99 52.79
C PRO A 216 60.26 -23.18 52.12
N PRO A 217 60.88 -24.36 52.26
CA PRO A 217 62.24 -24.62 51.78
C PRO A 217 62.31 -24.74 50.24
N VAL A 218 63.34 -24.11 49.68
CA VAL A 218 63.73 -24.14 48.26
C VAL A 218 64.32 -25.49 47.84
N PRO A 219 63.87 -26.11 46.74
CA PRO A 219 64.62 -27.16 46.07
C PRO A 219 65.52 -26.60 44.96
N GLY A 220 66.73 -27.16 44.90
CA GLY A 220 67.85 -26.76 44.07
C GLY A 220 67.63 -26.92 42.56
N GLY A 221 68.41 -26.13 41.83
CA GLY A 221 68.26 -25.90 40.40
C GLY A 221 68.66 -27.07 39.49
N ARG A 222 68.25 -26.91 38.24
CA ARG A 222 68.83 -27.52 37.04
C ARG A 222 68.50 -26.65 35.85
N ASP A 223 69.50 -25.91 35.38
CA ASP A 223 69.53 -25.33 34.05
C ASP A 223 69.54 -26.46 33.01
N ARG A 224 68.56 -26.42 32.10
CA ARG A 224 68.65 -27.06 30.78
C ARG A 224 67.86 -26.21 29.78
N ASP A 225 68.61 -25.44 29.00
CA ASP A 225 68.21 -25.07 27.65
C ASP A 225 68.02 -26.34 26.81
N ARG A 226 66.84 -26.49 26.19
CA ARG A 226 66.68 -26.80 24.76
C ARG A 226 65.23 -27.10 24.41
N ASP A 227 64.82 -26.40 23.36
CA ASP A 227 63.70 -26.67 22.47
C ASP A 227 63.42 -28.17 22.23
N TYR A 228 62.14 -28.53 22.23
CA TYR A 228 61.54 -29.29 21.14
C TYR A 228 60.01 -29.10 21.12
N ASP A 229 59.55 -28.70 19.95
CA ASP A 229 58.20 -28.62 19.40
C ASP A 229 57.17 -29.61 19.95
N ARG A 230 55.89 -29.17 20.09
CA ARG A 230 54.80 -29.65 19.20
C ARG A 230 53.44 -28.94 19.36
N ASP A 231 53.00 -28.34 18.25
CA ASP A 231 51.64 -28.29 17.68
C ASP A 231 50.42 -27.79 18.50
N ARG A 232 49.96 -26.55 18.22
CA ARG A 232 48.51 -26.29 18.05
C ARG A 232 48.22 -25.06 17.14
N PRO A 233 47.29 -25.14 16.17
CA PRO A 233 47.34 -24.36 14.94
C PRO A 233 46.71 -22.96 15.05
N THR A 234 47.29 -22.00 14.31
CA THR A 234 46.66 -20.71 13.97
C THR A 234 45.66 -20.91 12.84
N VAL A 235 44.37 -20.97 13.18
CA VAL A 235 43.29 -20.80 12.20
C VAL A 235 43.13 -19.32 11.87
N VAL A 236 43.56 -18.97 10.66
CA VAL A 236 43.17 -17.72 9.99
C VAL A 236 41.74 -17.92 9.50
N ALA A 237 40.76 -17.44 10.27
CA ALA A 237 39.36 -17.46 9.87
C ALA A 237 38.50 -16.53 10.74
N LEU A 238 37.83 -15.59 10.05
CA LEU A 238 36.49 -15.07 10.35
C LEU A 238 36.34 -14.06 11.51
N SER A 239 36.69 -12.79 11.26
CA SER A 239 35.95 -11.68 11.85
C SER A 239 34.65 -11.46 11.05
N HIS A 240 33.60 -12.22 11.43
CA HIS A 240 32.23 -11.90 11.05
C HIS A 240 31.78 -10.67 11.84
N SER A 241 31.93 -9.52 11.21
CA SER A 241 31.16 -8.32 11.54
C SER A 241 29.71 -8.57 11.16
N SER A 242 28.85 -8.81 12.15
CA SER A 242 27.40 -8.86 11.94
C SER A 242 26.69 -7.75 12.72
N ALA A 243 26.05 -6.88 11.93
CA ALA A 243 24.78 -6.21 12.20
C ALA A 243 24.73 -5.11 13.28
N GLY A 244 25.03 -3.88 12.84
CA GLY A 244 24.30 -2.70 13.30
C GLY A 244 22.98 -2.53 12.51
N PRO A 245 21.96 -1.86 13.07
CA PRO A 245 20.66 -1.68 12.43
C PRO A 245 20.71 -0.58 11.34
N SER A 246 20.04 -0.87 10.23
CA SER A 246 19.90 -0.05 9.02
C SER A 246 18.85 1.07 9.14
N PRO A 247 19.08 2.27 8.54
CA PRO A 247 18.02 3.19 8.12
C PRO A 247 17.68 3.06 6.61
N PRO A 248 16.48 3.48 6.14
CA PRO A 248 16.06 3.23 4.77
C PRO A 248 16.31 4.37 3.76
N THR A 249 16.80 3.93 2.58
CA THR A 249 16.53 4.34 1.18
C THR A 249 16.80 5.75 0.64
N SER A 250 17.53 5.79 -0.49
CA SER A 250 17.32 6.75 -1.58
C SER A 250 17.60 6.11 -2.95
N LEU A 251 16.59 6.13 -3.82
CA LEU A 251 16.58 5.72 -5.23
C LEU A 251 17.21 6.80 -6.12
N GLN A 252 18.16 6.43 -6.99
CA GLN A 252 18.33 6.95 -8.37
C GLN A 252 19.01 5.84 -9.20
N VAL A 253 18.29 5.19 -10.13
CA VAL A 253 18.22 5.47 -11.58
C VAL A 253 19.59 5.44 -12.26
N SER A 254 19.83 4.42 -13.07
CA SER A 254 20.85 4.46 -14.12
C SER A 254 20.43 3.59 -15.31
N PHE A 255 20.46 4.25 -16.46
CA PHE A 255 20.35 3.76 -17.82
C PHE A 255 21.36 2.64 -18.13
N ALA A 256 20.95 1.61 -18.88
CA ALA A 256 21.89 0.88 -19.73
C ALA A 256 21.15 0.25 -20.93
N ALA A 257 21.59 0.68 -22.11
CA ALA A 257 21.20 0.16 -23.41
C ALA A 257 21.88 -1.19 -23.68
N ALA A 258 21.17 -2.12 -24.32
CA ALA A 258 21.78 -3.21 -25.05
C ALA A 258 20.88 -3.61 -26.23
N SER A 259 21.45 -3.51 -27.42
CA SER A 259 20.90 -3.91 -28.71
C SER A 259 21.08 -5.41 -28.93
N ARG A 260 20.09 -6.05 -29.58
CA ARG A 260 20.22 -6.90 -30.78
C ARG A 260 19.00 -7.81 -30.96
N ALA A 261 18.37 -7.71 -32.13
CA ALA A 261 17.44 -8.70 -32.69
C ALA A 261 18.22 -9.94 -33.18
N PRO A 262 17.53 -11.07 -33.43
CA PRO A 262 17.06 -11.31 -34.79
C PRO A 262 15.67 -12.01 -34.93
N THR A 263 15.25 -12.02 -36.19
CA THR A 263 14.02 -12.47 -36.87
C THR A 263 13.70 -13.97 -36.88
N LEU A 264 12.40 -14.31 -37.03
CA LEU A 264 11.76 -15.27 -38.00
C LEU A 264 10.42 -15.79 -37.40
N GLN A 265 9.26 -15.37 -37.92
CA GLN A 265 8.37 -16.04 -38.89
C GLN A 265 7.60 -17.31 -38.42
N LEU A 266 6.26 -17.16 -38.48
CA LEU A 266 5.20 -18.06 -38.96
C LEU A 266 4.58 -19.19 -38.10
N ALA A 267 3.23 -19.24 -38.21
CA ALA A 267 2.29 -20.39 -38.10
C ALA A 267 1.96 -20.91 -36.68
N PHE A 268 0.78 -21.45 -36.31
CA PHE A 268 -0.62 -21.50 -36.75
C PHE A 268 -1.35 -22.40 -35.69
N ALA A 269 -2.69 -22.35 -35.60
CA ALA A 269 -3.61 -23.30 -34.92
C ALA A 269 -3.58 -23.40 -33.36
N VAL A 270 -4.66 -23.08 -32.64
CA VAL A 270 -5.89 -23.87 -32.38
C VAL A 270 -5.60 -25.23 -31.71
N THR A 271 -5.94 -25.38 -30.41
CA THR A 271 -6.85 -26.41 -29.84
C THR A 271 -6.91 -26.36 -28.30
N SER A 272 -8.16 -26.33 -27.80
CA SER A 272 -8.72 -26.99 -26.60
C SER A 272 -7.80 -27.79 -25.66
N THR A 273 -7.86 -27.54 -24.34
CA THR A 273 -8.40 -28.49 -23.33
C THR A 273 -8.10 -28.03 -21.88
N LEU A 274 -9.16 -27.96 -21.06
CA LEU A 274 -9.13 -27.77 -19.60
C LEU A 274 -8.82 -29.11 -18.90
N PRO A 275 -8.12 -29.10 -17.75
CA PRO A 275 -8.24 -30.17 -16.75
C PRO A 275 -8.94 -29.70 -15.46
N PRO A 276 -9.85 -30.50 -14.86
CA PRO A 276 -10.49 -30.18 -13.58
C PRO A 276 -9.66 -30.70 -12.39
N LEU A 277 -9.49 -29.87 -11.35
CA LEU A 277 -8.89 -30.29 -10.09
C LEU A 277 -9.94 -30.53 -9.00
N ARG A 278 -9.95 -31.80 -8.61
CA ARG A 278 -10.63 -32.54 -7.54
C ARG A 278 -10.88 -31.77 -6.23
N LEU A 279 -12.11 -31.92 -5.74
CA LEU A 279 -12.53 -31.72 -4.36
C LEU A 279 -11.64 -32.50 -3.38
N ARG A 280 -11.12 -31.82 -2.35
CA ARG A 280 -10.70 -32.45 -1.10
C ARG A 280 -11.68 -32.08 0.01
N ARG A 281 -12.41 -33.10 0.48
CA ARG A 281 -13.13 -33.08 1.77
C ARG A 281 -12.09 -33.10 2.90
N ALA A 282 -12.22 -32.20 3.86
CA ALA A 282 -11.62 -32.28 5.20
C ALA A 282 -12.62 -31.64 6.16
N SER A 283 -13.46 -32.46 6.80
CA SER A 283 -13.31 -32.95 8.18
C SER A 283 -13.69 -31.89 9.23
N VAL A 284 -14.92 -32.06 9.70
CA VAL A 284 -15.58 -31.43 10.85
C VAL A 284 -14.71 -31.53 12.12
N ALA A 285 -14.48 -30.40 12.78
CA ALA A 285 -14.04 -30.36 14.18
C ALA A 285 -15.01 -29.47 14.97
N ARG A 286 -15.98 -30.11 15.63
CA ARG A 286 -16.87 -29.48 16.62
C ARG A 286 -16.03 -29.23 17.89
N ARG A 287 -15.84 -27.96 18.26
CA ARG A 287 -15.43 -27.61 19.63
C ARG A 287 -16.66 -27.12 20.38
N THR A 288 -17.20 -28.01 21.20
CA THR A 288 -18.17 -27.72 22.25
C THR A 288 -17.49 -26.85 23.30
N TRP A 289 -17.99 -25.64 23.54
CA TRP A 289 -17.67 -24.87 24.73
C TRP A 289 -18.78 -25.08 25.75
N ARG A 290 -18.35 -25.55 26.91
CA ARG A 290 -19.16 -25.96 28.04
C ARG A 290 -19.58 -24.72 28.81
N VAL A 291 -20.87 -24.66 29.11
CA VAL A 291 -21.55 -23.73 30.00
C VAL A 291 -20.92 -23.75 31.41
N ALA A 292 -20.72 -22.57 31.99
CA ALA A 292 -20.60 -22.39 33.44
C ALA A 292 -21.43 -21.17 33.86
N LEU A 293 -22.58 -21.45 34.48
CA LEU A 293 -23.40 -20.49 35.22
C LEU A 293 -22.64 -20.00 36.46
N THR A 294 -22.71 -18.71 36.76
CA THR A 294 -22.84 -18.18 38.13
C THR A 294 -23.35 -16.72 38.07
N ALA A 295 -24.61 -16.51 38.46
CA ALA A 295 -25.14 -15.25 38.99
C ALA A 295 -24.99 -15.29 40.54
N PRO A 296 -25.11 -14.19 41.34
CA PRO A 296 -26.23 -13.22 41.31
C PRO A 296 -25.89 -11.72 41.56
N SER A 297 -26.90 -10.88 41.31
CA SER A 297 -27.15 -9.47 41.73
C SER A 297 -27.10 -9.28 43.27
N PRO A 298 -27.20 -8.07 43.91
CA PRO A 298 -28.03 -6.85 43.60
C PRO A 298 -27.41 -5.50 44.13
N PRO A 299 -28.16 -4.44 44.56
CA PRO A 299 -29.43 -3.83 44.13
C PRO A 299 -29.31 -2.32 43.75
N GLU A 300 -30.41 -1.78 43.21
CA GLU A 300 -30.73 -0.36 43.00
C GLU A 300 -30.69 0.48 44.28
N ALA A 301 -30.30 1.76 44.15
CA ALA A 301 -30.74 2.87 44.99
C ALA A 301 -30.62 4.19 44.21
N CYS A 302 -31.69 4.99 44.33
CA CYS A 302 -31.96 6.39 43.96
C CYS A 302 -30.83 7.29 43.44
#